data_AF-A0A7S0XXU9-F1
#
_entry.id   AF-A0A7S0XXU9-F1
#
_cell.length_a   1.000
_cell.length_b   1.000
_cell.length_c   1.000
_cell.angle_alpha   90.00
_cell.angle_beta   90.00
_cell.angle_gamma   90.00
#
_symmetry.space_group_name_H-M   'P 1'
#
loop_
_entity.id
_entity.type
_entity.pdbx_description
1 polymer ?
#
loop_
_entity_poly.entity_id
_entity_poly.type
_entity_poly.pdbx_seq_one_letter_code
_entity_poly.pdbx_strand_id
1 'polypeptide(L)'
;LVNFNKDGLTAKQVTKVKVYFRDPKFNPTDLRSISVAAAGLLQWVAAMMNYYEVSSKIEPLRNAVRQAEMDMQRNTKELARLKKELAEISSMLEGLRESLAK
;
A
#
# COMPACT_ATOMS: atom_id res chain seq x y z
N LEU A 1 14.20 -1.85 19.74
CA LEU A 1 13.16 -2.44 18.87
C LEU A 1 12.27 -1.38 18.20
N VAL A 2 11.86 -0.33 18.91
CA VAL A 2 10.93 0.71 18.40
C VAL A 2 11.40 1.40 17.11
N ASN A 3 12.71 1.66 16.99
CA ASN A 3 13.27 2.36 15.82
C ASN A 3 13.78 1.41 14.71
N PHE A 4 13.37 0.15 14.72
CA PHE A 4 13.81 -0.82 13.71
C PHE A 4 13.12 -0.55 12.37
N ASN A 5 13.91 -0.45 11.29
CA ASN A 5 13.39 -0.31 9.94
C ASN A 5 12.86 -1.66 9.41
N LYS A 6 11.62 -1.98 9.77
CA LYS A 6 10.88 -3.18 9.32
C LYS A 6 10.64 -3.23 7.80
N ASP A 7 10.60 -2.06 7.14
CA ASP A 7 10.31 -1.93 5.71
C ASP A 7 11.56 -2.17 4.85
N GLY A 8 12.76 -2.05 5.45
CA GLY A 8 14.04 -2.35 4.80
C GLY A 8 14.47 -3.82 4.83
N LEU A 9 13.62 -4.73 5.32
CA LEU A 9 13.93 -6.16 5.38
C LEU A 9 14.01 -6.75 3.97
N THR A 10 15.04 -7.55 3.70
CA THR A 10 15.22 -8.24 2.42
C THR A 10 14.79 -9.70 2.50
N ALA A 11 14.33 -10.27 1.38
CA ALA A 11 14.01 -11.69 1.28
C ALA A 11 15.17 -12.59 1.72
N LYS A 12 16.42 -12.21 1.42
CA LYS A 12 17.62 -12.94 1.83
C LYS A 12 17.77 -12.99 3.36
N GLN A 13 17.56 -11.87 4.05
CA GLN A 13 17.63 -11.81 5.51
C GLN A 13 16.54 -12.67 6.14
N VAL A 14 15.30 -12.53 5.64
CA VAL A 14 14.13 -13.29 6.12
C VAL A 14 14.34 -14.79 5.93
N THR A 15 14.78 -15.24 4.76
CA THR A 15 15.03 -16.66 4.50
C THR A 15 16.09 -17.25 5.44
N LYS A 16 17.18 -16.51 5.73
CA LYS A 16 18.19 -16.96 6.70
C LYS A 16 17.59 -17.15 8.09
N VAL A 17 16.76 -16.22 8.53
CA VAL A 17 16.11 -16.27 9.85
C VAL A 17 15.07 -17.40 9.91
N LYS A 18 14.33 -17.68 8.83
CA LYS A 18 13.32 -18.76 8.77
C LYS A 18 13.90 -20.14 9.10
N VAL A 19 15.18 -20.37 8.82
CA VAL A 19 15.82 -21.68 9.08
C VAL A 19 15.78 -22.03 10.56
N TYR A 20 15.96 -21.04 11.45
CA TYR A 20 15.94 -21.27 12.90
C TYR A 20 14.55 -21.62 13.43
N PHE A 21 13.50 -21.08 12.82
CA PHE A 21 12.10 -21.40 13.17
C PHE A 21 11.65 -22.81 12.73
N ARG A 22 12.49 -23.57 12.02
CA ARG A 22 12.20 -24.98 11.68
C ARG A 22 12.47 -25.94 12.84
N ASP A 23 13.34 -25.55 13.78
CA ASP A 23 13.58 -26.35 14.98
C ASP A 23 12.38 -26.17 15.93
N PRO A 24 11.62 -27.24 16.24
CA PRO A 24 10.49 -27.15 17.14
C PRO A 24 10.89 -26.69 18.55
N LYS A 25 12.16 -26.83 18.96
CA LYS A 25 12.66 -26.31 20.25
C LYS A 25 12.88 -24.79 20.25
N PHE A 26 12.91 -24.17 19.07
CA PHE A 26 13.12 -22.74 18.91
C PHE A 26 11.78 -21.99 18.86
N ASN A 27 11.00 -22.12 19.93
CA ASN A 27 9.72 -21.45 20.09
C ASN A 27 9.67 -20.61 21.39
N PRO A 28 8.84 -19.55 21.45
CA PRO A 28 8.77 -18.68 22.62
C PRO A 28 8.34 -19.38 23.92
N THR A 29 7.55 -20.45 23.83
CA THR A 29 7.02 -21.20 24.99
C THR A 29 8.15 -21.95 25.69
N ASP A 30 8.96 -22.69 24.93
CA ASP A 30 10.10 -23.43 25.44
C ASP A 30 11.21 -22.48 25.90
N LEU A 31 11.48 -21.40 25.13
CA LEU A 31 12.48 -20.40 25.53
C LEU A 31 12.11 -19.68 26.83
N ARG A 32 10.81 -19.51 27.12
CA ARG A 32 10.37 -18.83 28.35
C ARG A 32 10.78 -19.59 29.61
N SER A 33 10.88 -20.93 29.54
CA SER A 33 11.37 -21.76 30.64
C SER A 33 12.85 -21.51 30.98
N ILE A 34 13.63 -21.02 29.99
CA ILE A 34 15.06 -20.74 30.12
C ILE A 34 15.29 -19.26 30.40
N SER A 35 14.62 -18.37 29.66
CA SER A 35 14.76 -16.92 29.77
C SER A 35 13.53 -16.17 29.24
N VAL A 36 12.88 -15.41 30.12
CA VAL A 36 11.73 -14.57 29.77
C VAL A 36 12.13 -13.45 28.80
N ALA A 37 13.31 -12.86 28.96
CA ALA A 37 13.80 -11.81 28.07
C ALA A 37 14.09 -12.36 26.66
N ALA A 38 14.70 -13.55 26.57
CA ALA A 38 14.97 -14.20 25.29
C ALA A 38 13.67 -14.60 24.56
N ALA A 39 12.66 -15.09 25.30
CA ALA A 39 11.34 -15.38 24.75
C ALA A 39 10.67 -14.12 24.16
N GLY A 40 10.76 -12.99 24.85
CA GLY A 40 10.24 -11.71 24.36
C GLY A 40 10.91 -11.24 23.06
N LEU A 41 12.23 -11.41 22.95
CA LEU A 41 12.97 -11.12 21.72
C LEU A 41 12.56 -12.06 20.56
N LEU A 42 12.45 -13.37 20.83
CA LEU A 42 12.03 -14.34 19.82
C LEU A 42 10.62 -14.06 19.31
N GLN A 43 9.71 -13.68 20.21
CA GLN A 43 8.35 -13.26 19.84
C GLN A 43 8.36 -12.01 18.95
N TRP A 44 9.22 -11.03 19.26
CA TRP A 44 9.38 -9.86 18.40
C TRP A 44 9.92 -10.24 17.01
N VAL A 45 10.92 -11.13 16.94
CA VAL A 45 11.45 -11.61 15.65
C VAL A 45 10.37 -12.33 14.85
N ALA A 46 9.59 -13.21 15.48
CA ALA A 46 8.46 -13.88 14.83
C ALA A 46 7.43 -12.88 14.27
N ALA A 47 7.13 -11.83 15.03
CA ALA A 47 6.25 -10.76 14.57
C ALA A 47 6.83 -10.00 13.36
N MET A 48 8.13 -9.71 13.33
CA MET A 48 8.78 -9.07 12.18
C MET A 48 8.77 -9.96 10.93
N MET A 49 8.92 -11.27 11.10
CA MET A 49 8.85 -12.24 10.01
C MET A 49 7.46 -12.29 9.37
N ASN A 50 6.42 -12.34 10.21
CA ASN A 50 5.04 -12.27 9.75
C ASN A 50 4.72 -10.92 9.10
N TYR A 51 5.22 -9.82 9.68
CA TYR A 51 5.08 -8.48 9.10
C TYR A 51 5.65 -8.43 7.68
N TYR A 52 6.84 -8.98 7.45
CA TYR A 52 7.46 -9.00 6.12
C TYR A 52 6.62 -9.77 5.09
N GLU A 53 6.09 -10.93 5.46
CA GLU A 53 5.26 -11.74 4.56
C GLU A 53 3.97 -11.01 4.15
N VAL A 54 3.31 -10.38 5.12
CA VAL A 54 2.09 -9.61 4.86
C VAL A 54 2.44 -8.35 4.07
N SER A 55 3.45 -7.60 4.49
CA SER A 55 3.91 -6.36 3.84
C SER A 55 4.22 -6.60 2.36
N SER A 56 4.96 -7.66 2.05
CA SER A 56 5.32 -8.03 0.67
C SER A 56 4.11 -8.32 -0.21
N LYS A 57 3.02 -8.85 0.36
CA LYS A 57 1.77 -9.13 -0.37
C LYS A 57 0.89 -7.89 -0.53
N ILE A 58 0.86 -7.00 0.47
CA ILE A 58 0.00 -5.81 0.44
C ILE A 58 0.63 -4.64 -0.31
N GLU A 59 1.95 -4.56 -0.40
CA GLU A 59 2.66 -3.48 -1.09
C GLU A 59 2.23 -3.28 -2.56
N PRO A 60 2.11 -4.33 -3.41
CA PRO A 60 1.60 -4.16 -4.76
C PRO A 60 0.15 -3.65 -4.78
N LEU A 61 -0.69 -4.10 -3.84
CA LEU A 61 -2.08 -3.63 -3.74
C LEU A 61 -2.15 -2.16 -3.34
N ARG A 62 -1.33 -1.73 -2.39
CA ARG A 62 -1.21 -0.32 -1.98
C ARG A 62 -0.76 0.57 -3.14
N ASN A 63 0.20 0.09 -3.93
CA ASN A 63 0.68 0.80 -5.11
C ASN A 63 -0.40 0.89 -6.19
N ALA A 64 -1.16 -0.19 -6.42
CA ALA A 64 -2.28 -0.21 -7.35
C ALA A 64 -3.39 0.77 -6.94
N VAL A 65 -3.75 0.81 -5.64
CA VAL A 65 -4.73 1.78 -5.11
C VAL A 65 -4.24 3.21 -5.33
N ARG A 66 -2.98 3.51 -4.96
CA ARG A 66 -2.40 4.84 -5.15
C ARG A 66 -2.44 5.28 -6.61
N GLN A 67 -2.11 4.38 -7.53
CA GLN A 67 -2.15 4.66 -8.97
C GLN A 67 -3.59 4.93 -9.44
N ALA A 68 -4.55 4.09 -9.04
CA ALA A 68 -5.95 4.27 -9.41
C ALA A 68 -6.53 5.59 -8.86
N GLU A 69 -6.16 5.99 -7.65
CA GLU A 69 -6.55 7.29 -7.07
C GLU A 69 -5.96 8.46 -7.87
N MET A 70 -4.69 8.37 -8.29
CA MET A 70 -4.07 9.39 -9.14
C MET A 70 -4.77 9.51 -10.50
N ASP A 71 -5.09 8.38 -11.13
CA ASP A 71 -5.79 8.34 -12.42
C ASP A 71 -7.23 8.86 -12.29
N MET A 72 -7.92 8.51 -11.21
CA MET A 72 -9.25 9.05 -10.89
C MET A 72 -9.22 10.57 -10.75
N GLN A 73 -8.25 11.12 -10.02
CA GLN A 73 -8.11 12.57 -9.87
C GLN A 73 -7.83 13.25 -11.22
N ARG A 74 -6.96 12.66 -12.05
CA ARG A 74 -6.65 13.17 -13.39
C ARG A 74 -7.89 13.18 -14.29
N ASN A 75 -8.61 12.05 -14.35
CA ASN A 75 -9.79 11.90 -15.20
C ASN A 75 -10.93 12.81 -14.74
N THR A 76 -11.09 13.01 -13.43
CA THR A 76 -12.10 13.92 -12.88
C THR A 76 -11.83 15.37 -13.29
N LYS A 77 -10.56 15.81 -13.23
CA LYS A 77 -10.15 17.14 -13.68
C LYS A 77 -10.38 17.33 -15.17
N GLU A 78 -10.01 16.34 -15.98
CA GLU A 78 -10.19 16.40 -17.42
C GLU A 78 -11.68 16.40 -17.81
N LEU A 79 -12.50 15.58 -17.16
CA LEU A 79 -13.94 15.57 -17.36
C LEU A 79 -14.58 16.92 -17.03
N ALA A 80 -14.13 17.56 -15.94
CA ALA A 80 -14.63 18.89 -15.58
C ALA A 80 -14.25 19.95 -16.62
N ARG A 81 -13.03 19.89 -17.17
CA ARG A 81 -12.57 20.76 -18.26
C ARG A 81 -13.43 20.60 -19.51
N LEU A 82 -13.59 19.35 -19.98
CA LEU A 82 -14.37 19.05 -21.18
C LEU A 82 -15.84 19.44 -21.04
N LYS A 83 -16.44 19.22 -19.86
CA LYS A 83 -17.82 19.66 -19.59
C LYS A 83 -17.98 21.17 -19.68
N LYS A 84 -16.98 21.94 -19.21
CA LYS A 84 -16.98 23.40 -19.32
C LYS A 84 -16.88 23.85 -20.77
N GLU A 85 -15.94 23.29 -21.53
CA GLU A 85 -15.77 23.59 -22.96
C GLU A 85 -17.03 23.26 -23.76
N LEU A 86 -17.67 22.11 -23.48
CA LEU A 86 -18.93 21.74 -24.13
C LEU A 86 -20.07 22.72 -23.83
N ALA A 87 -20.17 23.20 -22.59
CA ALA A 87 -21.19 24.18 -22.19
C ALA A 87 -20.98 25.52 -22.89
N GLU A 88 -19.73 25.98 -23.02
CA GLU A 88 -19.37 27.20 -23.73
C GLU A 88 -19.75 27.11 -25.22
N ILE A 89 -19.37 26.02 -25.90
CA ILE A 89 -19.71 25.80 -27.31
C ILE A 89 -21.22 25.71 -27.51
N SER A 90 -21.93 25.02 -26.63
CA SER A 90 -23.40 24.90 -26.71
C SER A 90 -24.09 26.27 -26.59
N SER A 91 -23.61 27.12 -25.67
CA SER A 91 -24.10 28.49 -25.52
C SER A 91 -23.85 29.33 -26.77
N MET A 92 -22.65 29.24 -27.35
CA MET A 92 -22.32 29.95 -28.61
C MET A 92 -23.20 29.49 -29.78
N LEU A 93 -23.46 28.19 -29.90
CA LEU A 93 -24.33 27.63 -30.95
C LEU A 93 -25.77 28.12 -30.82
N GLU A 94 -26.33 28.15 -29.61
CA GLU A 94 -27.68 28.68 -29.38
C GLU A 94 -27.74 30.19 -29.71
N GLY A 95 -26.75 30.98 -29.28
CA GLY A 95 -26.70 32.41 -29.63
C GLY A 95 -26.61 32.67 -31.13
N LEU A 96 -25.81 31.88 -31.86
CA LEU A 96 -25.75 31.94 -33.32
C LEU A 96 -27.09 31.55 -33.96
N ARG A 97 -27.74 30.49 -33.47
CA ARG A 97 -29.05 30.04 -33.98
C ARG A 97 -30.13 31.13 -33.81
N GLU A 98 -30.15 31.80 -32.66
CA GLU A 98 -31.06 32.92 -32.41
C GLU A 98 -30.81 34.11 -33.35
N SER A 99 -29.53 34.42 -33.62
CA SER A 99 -29.16 35.53 -34.51
C SER A 99 -29.57 35.31 -35.97
N LEU A 100 -29.55 34.06 -36.44
CA LEU A 100 -29.96 33.68 -37.80
C LEU A 100 -31.48 33.53 -37.97
N ALA A 101 -32.22 33.44 -36.87
CA ALA A 101 -33.68 33.34 -36.86
C ALA A 101 -34.40 34.71 -36.84
N LYS A 102 -33.65 35.81 -36.75
CA LYS A 102 -34.10 37.20 -36.89
C LYS A 102 -33.86 37.72 -38.31
#